data_AF-A0A0B7N2E0-F1
#
_entry.id   AF-A0A0B7N2E0-F1
#
_cell.length_a   1.000
_cell.length_b   1.000
_cell.length_c   1.000
_cell.angle_alpha   90.00
_cell.angle_beta   90.00
_cell.angle_gamma   90.00
#
_symmetry.space_group_name_H-M   'P 1'
#
loop_
_entity.id
_entity.type
_entity.pdbx_description
1 polymer ?
#
loop_
_entity_poly.entity_id
_entity_poly.type
_entity_poly.pdbx_seq_one_letter_code
_entity_poly.pdbx_strand_id
1 'polypeptide(L)'
;MDMVSVNTGPHTSHFTPKSATRILLNKESIAVAKSFYGNRIKHDSPYLYALKQVRSKFTHISTYSRARFSACDLHLQPTTIWTLADAETTSSTMTQEKIISSLFQKIAISVAKHHLNAKIMNKDIQDLIDQCSDTRGSAILRKIQLLPNKTIIGNVDLDASLKDLAAMLSHGISRRNEKKKKDMIRQLHGITQ
;
A
#
# COMPACT_ATOMS: atom_id res chain seq x y z
N MET A 1 13.94 -4.54 39.78
CA MET A 1 13.90 -5.03 38.38
C MET A 1 12.45 -5.28 38.03
N ASP A 2 11.96 -4.67 36.96
CA ASP A 2 10.54 -4.76 36.57
C ASP A 2 10.26 -6.13 35.94
N MET A 3 9.38 -6.92 36.56
CA MET A 3 9.15 -8.34 36.24
C MET A 3 8.09 -8.56 35.13
N VAL A 4 7.52 -7.51 34.55
CA VAL A 4 6.34 -7.63 33.66
C VAL A 4 6.52 -6.93 32.30
N SER A 5 7.73 -6.48 31.97
CA SER A 5 7.98 -5.87 30.66
C SER A 5 8.20 -6.95 29.59
N VAL A 6 7.35 -6.95 28.56
CA VAL A 6 7.50 -7.82 27.39
C VAL A 6 8.18 -7.02 26.29
N ASN A 7 9.39 -7.43 25.92
CA ASN A 7 10.07 -6.88 24.75
C ASN A 7 9.36 -7.35 23.48
N THR A 8 8.68 -6.42 22.81
CA THR A 8 8.00 -6.69 21.54
C THR A 8 8.96 -6.41 20.39
N GLY A 9 9.20 -7.42 19.55
CA GLY A 9 10.01 -7.32 18.34
C GLY A 9 9.30 -7.90 17.11
N PRO A 10 9.96 -7.95 15.94
CA PRO A 10 9.39 -8.46 14.69
C PRO A 10 8.84 -9.89 14.76
N HIS A 11 9.29 -10.68 15.74
CA HIS A 11 8.89 -12.07 15.95
C HIS A 11 7.82 -12.25 17.05
N THR A 12 7.33 -11.19 17.66
CA THR A 12 6.30 -11.27 18.70
C THR A 12 4.91 -11.43 18.06
N SER A 13 4.39 -12.67 18.06
CA SER A 13 3.11 -13.02 17.43
C SER A 13 1.88 -12.95 18.35
N HIS A 14 2.07 -12.88 19.68
CA HIS A 14 0.99 -13.07 20.67
C HIS A 14 0.77 -11.88 21.63
N PHE A 15 1.34 -10.72 21.33
CA PHE A 15 1.14 -9.53 22.18
C PHE A 15 -0.18 -8.83 21.84
N THR A 16 -1.15 -8.92 22.76
CA THR A 16 -2.43 -8.19 22.67
C THR A 16 -2.49 -7.19 23.83
N PRO A 17 -2.14 -5.92 23.61
CA PRO A 17 -2.16 -4.92 24.67
C PRO A 17 -3.59 -4.69 25.16
N LYS A 18 -3.76 -4.62 26.48
CA LYS A 18 -5.01 -4.19 27.13
C LYS A 18 -4.93 -2.70 27.46
N SER A 19 -6.04 -2.08 27.85
CA SER A 19 -6.08 -0.67 28.26
C SER A 19 -5.13 -0.34 29.41
N ALA A 20 -4.84 -1.29 30.30
CA ALA A 20 -3.88 -1.13 31.39
C ALA A 20 -2.41 -1.36 30.97
N THR A 21 -2.14 -1.80 29.74
CA THR A 21 -0.79 -2.11 29.27
C THR A 21 0.01 -0.83 29.05
N ARG A 22 1.08 -0.66 29.82
CA ARG A 22 2.03 0.45 29.64
C ARG A 22 2.99 0.12 28.50
N ILE A 23 2.99 0.96 27.46
CA ILE A 23 3.93 0.86 26.34
C ILE A 23 5.10 1.79 26.62
N LEU A 24 6.29 1.22 26.78
CA LEU A 24 7.53 1.98 26.95
C LEU A 24 8.24 2.06 25.61
N LEU A 25 8.62 3.27 25.21
CA LEU A 25 9.33 3.52 23.96
C LEU A 25 10.76 3.98 24.27
N ASN A 26 11.75 3.40 23.59
CA ASN A 26 13.13 3.86 23.70
C ASN A 26 13.26 5.25 23.07
N LYS A 27 13.77 6.23 23.84
CA LYS A 27 13.99 7.62 23.41
C LYS A 27 14.94 7.71 22.22
N GLU A 28 15.98 6.88 22.14
CA GLU A 28 16.93 6.86 21.02
C GLU A 28 16.26 6.36 19.74
N SER A 29 15.47 5.29 19.84
CA SER A 29 14.66 4.80 18.73
C SER A 29 13.64 5.82 18.25
N ILE A 30 13.05 6.60 19.17
CA ILE A 30 12.20 7.75 18.80
C ILE A 30 13.01 8.82 18.08
N ALA A 31 14.22 9.15 18.53
CA ALA A 31 15.06 10.18 17.92
C ALA A 31 15.46 9.78 16.49
N VAL A 32 15.86 8.51 16.29
CA VAL A 32 16.14 7.93 14.97
C VAL A 32 14.88 7.91 14.10
N ALA A 33 13.73 7.50 14.64
CA ALA A 33 12.47 7.56 13.89
C ALA A 33 12.13 9.00 13.47
N LYS A 34 12.30 9.97 14.37
CA LYS A 34 12.05 11.39 14.10
C LYS A 34 12.98 11.98 13.04
N SER A 35 14.25 11.54 12.94
CA SER A 35 15.14 12.01 11.88
C SER A 35 14.67 11.59 10.49
N PHE A 36 14.00 10.43 10.37
CA PHE A 36 13.31 10.03 9.14
C PHE A 36 12.07 10.88 8.84
N TYR A 37 11.40 11.47 9.84
CA TYR A 37 10.27 12.38 9.64
C TYR A 37 10.69 13.81 9.24
N GLY A 38 11.92 14.23 9.58
CA GLY A 38 12.44 15.58 9.28
C GLY A 38 12.88 15.76 7.83
N ASN A 39 13.43 14.71 7.21
CA ASN A 39 13.69 14.68 5.78
C ASN A 39 12.39 14.38 5.04
N ARG A 40 11.61 15.44 4.79
CA ARG A 40 10.44 15.41 3.91
C ARG A 40 10.85 14.84 2.57
N ILE A 41 10.66 13.53 2.38
CA ILE A 41 10.30 12.99 1.09
C ILE A 41 9.00 13.71 0.74
N LYS A 42 9.10 14.77 -0.07
CA LYS A 42 7.99 15.62 -0.55
C LYS A 42 7.01 14.89 -1.47
N HIS A 43 6.99 13.56 -1.41
CA HIS A 43 6.00 12.77 -2.08
C HIS A 43 5.05 12.26 -1.02
N ASP A 44 3.76 12.15 -1.33
CA ASP A 44 2.82 11.30 -0.59
C ASP A 44 3.24 9.79 -0.60
N SER A 45 4.39 9.48 -1.23
CA SER A 45 5.02 8.18 -1.47
C SER A 45 5.47 7.39 -0.22
N PRO A 46 6.14 7.92 0.82
CA PRO A 46 6.71 7.07 1.87
C PRO A 46 5.63 6.32 2.65
N TYR A 47 4.41 6.88 2.74
CA TYR A 47 3.27 6.19 3.33
C TYR A 47 2.84 4.97 2.49
N LEU A 48 2.69 5.12 1.17
CA LEU A 48 2.28 4.03 0.28
C LEU A 48 3.30 2.89 0.27
N TYR A 49 4.59 3.22 0.31
CA TYR A 49 5.68 2.23 0.36
C TYR A 49 5.75 1.53 1.72
N ALA A 50 5.37 2.21 2.79
CA ALA A 50 5.18 1.57 4.07
C ALA A 50 4.00 0.58 4.05
N LEU A 51 2.97 0.72 3.22
CA LEU A 51 1.82 -0.19 3.29
C LEU A 51 2.18 -1.65 2.93
N LYS A 52 1.88 -2.55 3.86
CA LYS A 52 1.96 -3.99 3.62
C LYS A 52 0.76 -4.46 2.80
N GLN A 53 0.99 -5.07 1.63
CA GLN A 53 -0.03 -5.87 0.95
C GLN A 53 -0.16 -7.24 1.64
N VAL A 54 -0.87 -7.28 2.77
CA VAL A 54 -1.07 -8.52 3.55
C VAL A 54 -2.50 -9.04 3.47
N ARG A 55 -3.48 -8.20 3.10
CA ARG A 55 -4.91 -8.57 3.10
C ARG A 55 -5.68 -7.87 1.99
N SER A 56 -6.58 -8.61 1.35
CA SER A 56 -7.62 -8.10 0.46
C SER A 56 -8.92 -7.80 1.25
N LYS A 57 -8.80 -7.09 2.38
CA LYS A 57 -9.95 -6.66 3.21
C LYS A 57 -10.03 -5.13 3.20
N PHE A 58 -10.43 -4.55 2.08
CA PHE A 58 -10.43 -3.10 1.85
C PHE A 58 -11.48 -2.37 2.68
N THR A 59 -12.48 -3.07 3.21
CA THR A 59 -13.43 -2.51 4.19
C THR A 59 -12.80 -2.14 5.54
N HIS A 60 -11.62 -2.65 5.88
CA HIS A 60 -11.04 -2.48 7.22
C HIS A 60 -9.89 -1.48 7.23
N ILE A 61 -9.91 -0.57 8.21
CA ILE A 61 -8.84 0.43 8.40
C ILE A 61 -7.45 -0.20 8.59
N SER A 62 -7.40 -1.43 9.16
CA SER A 62 -6.15 -2.16 9.36
C SER A 62 -5.39 -2.47 8.06
N THR A 63 -6.08 -2.47 6.91
CA THR A 63 -5.47 -2.65 5.59
C THR A 63 -4.61 -1.45 5.20
N TYR A 64 -4.93 -0.28 5.75
CA TYR A 64 -4.28 1.00 5.46
C TYR A 64 -3.39 1.49 6.62
N SER A 65 -3.38 0.83 7.78
CA SER A 65 -2.51 1.22 8.91
C SER A 65 -1.32 0.29 9.12
N ARG A 66 -1.26 -0.84 8.42
CA ARG A 66 -0.15 -1.79 8.53
C ARG A 66 1.07 -1.34 7.72
N ALA A 67 2.02 -0.76 8.43
CA ALA A 67 3.31 -0.39 7.89
C ALA A 67 4.32 -1.57 7.85
N ARG A 68 5.17 -1.59 6.83
CA ARG A 68 6.47 -2.22 6.77
C ARG A 68 7.39 -1.36 7.62
N PHE A 69 8.09 -1.99 8.55
CA PHE A 69 9.25 -1.34 9.15
C PHE A 69 10.32 -1.31 8.06
N SER A 70 10.49 -0.18 7.38
CA SER A 70 11.43 -0.08 6.26
C SER A 70 12.71 0.62 6.69
N ALA A 71 13.68 -0.16 7.16
CA ALA A 71 15.09 0.23 7.17
C ALA A 71 15.77 -0.03 5.80
N CYS A 72 15.01 -0.46 4.78
CA CYS A 72 15.51 -0.81 3.46
C CYS A 72 15.19 0.28 2.43
N ASP A 73 16.11 0.45 1.48
CA ASP A 73 15.95 1.28 0.29
C ASP A 73 14.59 1.04 -0.40
N LEU A 74 13.88 2.13 -0.73
CA LEU A 74 12.58 2.12 -1.40
C LEU A 74 12.62 1.32 -2.71
N HIS A 75 13.74 1.38 -3.44
CA HIS A 75 13.89 0.67 -4.71
C HIS A 75 13.90 -0.85 -4.54
N LEU A 76 14.40 -1.33 -3.40
CA LEU A 76 14.48 -2.75 -3.04
C LEU A 76 13.17 -3.29 -2.46
N GLN A 77 12.20 -2.43 -2.13
CA GLN A 77 10.95 -2.90 -1.57
C GLN A 77 10.11 -3.65 -2.61
N PRO A 78 9.39 -4.72 -2.19
CA PRO A 78 8.45 -5.40 -3.06
C PRO A 78 7.38 -4.42 -3.53
N THR A 79 7.13 -4.41 -4.84
CA THR A 79 6.01 -3.72 -5.47
C THR A 79 4.70 -4.29 -4.93
N THR A 80 3.71 -3.41 -4.73
CA THR A 80 2.38 -3.74 -4.23
C THR A 80 1.30 -3.07 -5.07
N ILE A 81 0.02 -3.37 -4.81
CA ILE A 81 -1.12 -2.63 -5.39
C ILE A 81 -1.05 -1.12 -5.12
N TRP A 82 -0.35 -0.69 -4.07
CA TRP A 82 -0.17 0.71 -3.68
C TRP A 82 0.98 1.40 -4.40
N THR A 83 1.94 0.65 -4.96
CA THR A 83 3.20 1.20 -5.47
C THR A 83 3.50 0.79 -6.91
N LEU A 84 2.62 0.03 -7.55
CA LEU A 84 2.79 -0.43 -8.92
C LEU A 84 2.67 0.72 -9.93
N ALA A 85 1.81 1.71 -9.67
CA ALA A 85 1.70 2.93 -10.48
C ALA A 85 3.02 3.72 -10.53
N ASP A 86 3.71 3.82 -9.39
CA ASP A 86 4.98 4.54 -9.25
C ASP A 86 6.17 3.76 -9.82
N ALA A 87 6.01 2.46 -10.08
CA ALA A 87 7.10 1.64 -10.55
C ALA A 87 7.48 2.06 -11.98
N GLU A 88 8.65 2.73 -12.09
CA GLU A 88 9.21 3.22 -13.34
C GLU A 88 9.16 2.15 -14.42
N THR A 89 8.60 2.54 -15.56
CA THR A 89 8.79 1.84 -16.83
C THR A 89 9.27 2.91 -17.79
N THR A 90 10.31 2.59 -18.53
CA THR A 90 10.85 3.41 -19.62
C THR A 90 9.82 3.72 -20.72
N SER A 91 8.64 3.10 -20.71
CA SER A 91 7.52 3.43 -21.58
C SER A 91 6.65 4.55 -21.00
N SER A 92 6.47 5.62 -21.77
CA SER A 92 5.55 6.75 -21.48
C SER A 92 4.07 6.35 -21.44
N THR A 93 3.73 5.15 -21.93
CA THR A 93 2.36 4.63 -21.93
C THR A 93 1.96 4.10 -20.55
N MET A 94 0.89 4.65 -19.98
CA MET A 94 0.23 4.14 -18.78
C MET A 94 -0.33 2.74 -19.06
N THR A 95 0.23 1.71 -18.40
CA THR A 95 -0.33 0.36 -18.48
C THR A 95 -1.61 0.28 -17.64
N GLN A 96 -2.49 -0.65 -17.98
CA GLN A 96 -3.74 -0.89 -17.24
C GLN A 96 -3.49 -1.18 -15.76
N GLU A 97 -2.42 -1.91 -15.47
CA GLU A 97 -1.99 -2.18 -14.10
C GLU A 97 -1.63 -0.91 -13.32
N LYS A 98 -1.03 0.09 -13.99
CA LYS A 98 -0.73 1.39 -13.37
C LYS A 98 -2.01 2.17 -13.10
N ILE A 99 -2.93 2.22 -14.06
CA ILE A 99 -4.22 2.93 -13.91
C ILE A 99 -5.00 2.36 -12.72
N ILE A 100 -5.13 1.03 -12.66
CA ILE A 100 -5.82 0.36 -11.55
C ILE A 100 -5.06 0.58 -10.23
N SER A 101 -3.73 0.51 -10.22
CA SER A 101 -2.92 0.80 -9.03
C SER A 101 -3.09 2.26 -8.54
N SER A 102 -3.25 3.22 -9.45
CA SER A 102 -3.53 4.63 -9.10
C SER A 102 -4.84 4.79 -8.33
N LEU A 103 -5.87 3.97 -8.60
CA LEU A 103 -7.08 3.95 -7.78
C LEU A 103 -6.76 3.54 -6.34
N PHE A 104 -6.00 2.45 -6.17
CA PHE A 104 -5.59 1.96 -4.85
C PHE A 104 -4.77 3.01 -4.08
N GLN A 105 -3.89 3.74 -4.77
CA GLN A 105 -3.16 4.87 -4.18
C GLN A 105 -4.10 5.95 -3.66
N LYS A 106 -5.03 6.43 -4.50
CA LYS A 106 -6.01 7.46 -4.13
C LYS A 106 -6.86 7.02 -2.94
N ILE A 107 -7.29 5.75 -2.92
CA ILE A 107 -8.03 5.14 -1.80
C ILE A 107 -7.18 5.16 -0.53
N ALA A 108 -5.94 4.66 -0.58
CA ALA A 108 -5.07 4.60 0.58
C ALA A 108 -4.78 6.00 1.15
N ILE A 109 -4.52 6.98 0.28
CA ILE A 109 -4.31 8.38 0.68
C ILE A 109 -5.57 8.97 1.30
N SER A 110 -6.76 8.70 0.73
CA SER A 110 -8.05 9.15 1.28
C SER A 110 -8.29 8.56 2.68
N VAL A 111 -8.02 7.26 2.87
CA VAL A 111 -8.13 6.60 4.19
C VAL A 111 -7.11 7.12 5.19
N ALA A 112 -5.88 7.42 4.75
CA ALA A 112 -4.87 8.03 5.61
C ALA A 112 -5.29 9.41 6.11
N LYS A 113 -5.89 10.23 5.24
CA LYS A 113 -6.29 11.61 5.54
C LYS A 113 -7.61 11.71 6.31
N HIS A 114 -8.56 10.81 6.03
CA HIS A 114 -9.96 10.95 6.49
C HIS A 114 -10.44 9.77 7.34
N HIS A 115 -9.62 8.74 7.53
CA HIS A 115 -9.91 7.56 8.35
C HIS A 115 -11.25 6.90 7.98
N LEU A 116 -12.19 6.83 8.94
CA LEU A 116 -13.50 6.20 8.77
C LEU A 116 -14.41 6.99 7.81
N ASN A 117 -14.13 8.28 7.60
CA ASN A 117 -14.91 9.17 6.73
C ASN A 117 -14.37 9.22 5.30
N ALA A 118 -13.39 8.39 4.97
CA ALA A 118 -12.75 8.38 3.67
C ALA A 118 -13.72 7.95 2.56
N LYS A 119 -13.73 8.71 1.47
CA LYS A 119 -14.60 8.53 0.31
C LYS A 119 -13.80 8.50 -0.97
N ILE A 120 -14.34 7.82 -1.98
CA ILE A 120 -13.84 7.86 -3.36
C ILE A 120 -14.59 8.94 -4.13
N MET A 121 -13.86 9.81 -4.82
CA MET A 121 -14.47 10.85 -5.66
C MET A 121 -14.84 10.26 -7.03
N ASN A 122 -16.05 10.58 -7.52
CA ASN A 122 -16.48 10.16 -8.85
C ASN A 122 -15.59 10.72 -9.96
N LYS A 123 -15.07 11.94 -9.79
CA LYS A 123 -14.12 12.54 -10.72
C LYS A 123 -12.86 11.68 -10.88
N ASP A 124 -12.28 11.25 -9.77
CA ASP A 124 -11.10 10.38 -9.79
C ASP A 124 -11.35 9.06 -10.51
N ILE A 125 -12.55 8.49 -10.36
CA ILE A 125 -12.93 7.24 -11.05
C ILE A 125 -13.12 7.50 -12.55
N GLN A 126 -13.76 8.60 -12.92
CA GLN A 126 -13.99 8.97 -14.31
C GLN A 126 -12.66 9.17 -15.06
N ASP A 127 -11.73 9.92 -14.48
CA ASP A 127 -10.42 10.15 -15.06
C ASP A 127 -9.67 8.82 -15.33
N LEU A 128 -9.85 7.82 -14.46
CA LEU A 128 -9.27 6.49 -14.63
C LEU A 128 -10.00 5.65 -15.69
N ILE A 129 -11.33 5.76 -15.79
CA ILE A 129 -12.12 5.11 -16.84
C ILE A 129 -11.67 5.61 -18.22
N ASP A 130 -11.46 6.92 -18.36
CA ASP A 130 -11.09 7.54 -19.64
C ASP A 130 -9.67 7.13 -20.09
N GLN A 131 -8.80 6.77 -19.14
CA GLN A 131 -7.45 6.26 -19.41
C GLN A 131 -7.43 4.73 -19.62
N CYS A 132 -8.47 4.02 -19.19
CA CYS A 132 -8.53 2.56 -19.21
C CYS A 132 -8.96 2.05 -20.60
N SER A 133 -8.05 1.40 -21.32
CA SER A 133 -8.34 0.77 -22.61
C SER A 133 -8.88 -0.66 -22.47
N ASP A 134 -8.78 -1.26 -21.28
CA ASP A 134 -9.26 -2.62 -21.01
C ASP A 134 -10.77 -2.63 -20.72
N THR A 135 -11.50 -3.53 -21.36
CA THR A 135 -12.95 -3.63 -21.21
C THR A 135 -13.35 -4.15 -19.82
N ARG A 136 -12.55 -5.04 -19.22
CA ARG A 136 -12.85 -5.61 -17.90
C ARG A 136 -12.57 -4.63 -16.76
N GLY A 137 -11.41 -4.00 -16.77
CA GLY A 137 -11.01 -2.99 -15.79
C GLY A 137 -11.95 -1.79 -15.82
N SER A 138 -12.25 -1.27 -17.02
CA SER A 138 -13.21 -0.17 -17.18
C SER A 138 -14.62 -0.55 -16.73
N ALA A 139 -15.08 -1.78 -16.97
CA ALA A 139 -16.38 -2.25 -16.47
C ALA A 139 -16.44 -2.27 -14.94
N ILE A 140 -15.38 -2.72 -14.26
CA ILE A 140 -15.34 -2.71 -12.79
C ILE A 140 -15.26 -1.28 -12.26
N LEU A 141 -14.48 -0.39 -12.89
CA LEU A 141 -14.42 1.03 -12.52
C LEU A 141 -15.78 1.72 -12.69
N ARG A 142 -16.51 1.44 -13.77
CA ARG A 142 -17.88 1.93 -13.97
C ARG A 142 -18.84 1.39 -12.90
N LYS A 143 -18.72 0.11 -12.54
CA LYS A 143 -19.49 -0.46 -11.41
C LYS A 143 -19.22 0.31 -10.12
N ILE A 144 -17.95 0.60 -9.81
CA ILE A 144 -17.57 1.41 -8.65
C ILE A 144 -18.16 2.83 -8.75
N GLN A 145 -18.16 3.44 -9.93
CA GLN A 145 -18.73 4.77 -10.18
C GLN A 145 -20.24 4.83 -9.95
N LEU A 146 -20.97 3.75 -10.20
CA LEU A 146 -22.42 3.67 -10.00
C LEU A 146 -22.84 3.34 -8.56
N LEU A 147 -21.90 2.95 -7.67
CA LEU A 147 -22.25 2.66 -6.28
C LEU A 147 -22.88 3.89 -5.58
N PRO A 148 -24.02 3.74 -4.87
CA PRO A 148 -24.67 4.87 -4.19
C PRO A 148 -23.84 5.35 -2.99
N ASN A 149 -23.14 4.44 -2.32
CA ASN A 149 -22.25 4.74 -1.22
C ASN A 149 -20.80 4.75 -1.69
N LYS A 150 -20.10 5.86 -1.42
CA LYS A 150 -18.67 6.05 -1.76
C LYS A 150 -17.73 5.95 -0.57
N THR A 151 -18.25 5.70 0.62
CA THR A 151 -17.44 5.46 1.81
C THR A 151 -16.58 4.21 1.58
N ILE A 152 -15.30 4.29 1.94
CA ILE A 152 -14.33 3.21 1.71
C ILE A 152 -14.46 2.16 2.81
N ILE A 153 -14.42 2.59 4.07
CA ILE A 153 -14.44 1.71 5.24
C ILE A 153 -15.86 1.19 5.48
N GLY A 154 -16.00 -0.12 5.70
CA GLY A 154 -17.29 -0.79 5.91
C GLY A 154 -18.13 -1.04 4.66
N ASN A 155 -17.69 -0.61 3.47
CA ASN A 155 -18.45 -0.76 2.23
C ASN A 155 -18.15 -2.09 1.51
N VAL A 156 -19.04 -3.06 1.67
CA VAL A 156 -18.86 -4.43 1.16
C VAL A 156 -18.93 -4.49 -0.36
N ASP A 157 -19.80 -3.69 -1.00
CA ASP A 157 -19.95 -3.68 -2.47
C ASP A 157 -18.73 -3.10 -3.16
N LEU A 158 -18.17 -2.04 -2.57
CA LEU A 158 -16.90 -1.48 -3.00
C LEU A 158 -15.76 -2.49 -2.79
N ASP A 159 -15.69 -3.15 -1.63
CA ASP A 159 -14.66 -4.15 -1.33
C ASP A 159 -14.66 -5.33 -2.31
N ALA A 160 -15.83 -5.83 -2.71
CA ALA A 160 -15.94 -6.85 -3.75
C ALA A 160 -15.31 -6.39 -5.07
N SER A 161 -15.64 -5.16 -5.50
CA SER A 161 -15.09 -4.59 -6.74
C SER A 161 -13.58 -4.34 -6.64
N LEU A 162 -13.09 -3.91 -5.47
CA LEU A 162 -11.65 -3.74 -5.22
C LEU A 162 -10.89 -5.07 -5.17
N LYS A 163 -11.50 -6.15 -4.70
CA LYS A 163 -10.91 -7.49 -4.77
C LYS A 163 -10.72 -7.96 -6.21
N ASP A 164 -11.72 -7.73 -7.06
CA ASP A 164 -11.64 -8.07 -8.48
C ASP A 164 -10.51 -7.30 -9.18
N LEU A 165 -10.40 -5.98 -8.92
CA LEU A 165 -9.30 -5.17 -9.42
C LEU A 165 -7.93 -5.61 -8.87
N ALA A 166 -7.85 -5.98 -7.58
CA ALA A 166 -6.60 -6.46 -6.98
C ALA A 166 -6.14 -7.81 -7.57
N ALA A 167 -7.09 -8.68 -7.93
CA ALA A 167 -6.78 -9.93 -8.62
C ALA A 167 -6.13 -9.67 -9.99
N MET A 168 -6.63 -8.67 -10.73
CA MET A 168 -6.03 -8.26 -12.02
C MET A 168 -4.57 -7.80 -11.87
N LEU A 169 -4.21 -7.15 -10.76
CA LEU A 169 -2.84 -6.68 -10.51
C LEU A 169 -1.87 -7.79 -10.07
N SER A 170 -2.39 -8.95 -9.65
CA SER A 170 -1.57 -9.98 -8.98
C SER A 170 -0.45 -10.52 -9.87
N HIS A 171 -0.73 -10.70 -11.16
CA HIS A 171 0.27 -11.18 -12.11
C HIS A 171 1.39 -10.16 -12.35
N GLY A 172 1.04 -8.90 -12.64
CA GLY A 172 2.00 -7.81 -12.85
C GLY A 172 2.90 -7.56 -11.65
N ILE A 173 2.31 -7.56 -10.45
CA ILE A 173 3.06 -7.43 -9.19
C ILE A 173 4.05 -8.58 -9.03
N SER A 174 3.61 -9.82 -9.23
CA SER A 174 4.46 -11.01 -9.08
C SER A 174 5.61 -10.99 -10.08
N ARG A 175 5.32 -10.71 -11.35
CA ARG A 175 6.33 -10.58 -12.42
C ARG A 175 7.38 -9.51 -12.10
N ARG A 176 6.96 -8.34 -11.61
CA ARG A 176 7.90 -7.27 -11.23
C ARG A 176 8.76 -7.67 -10.03
N ASN A 177 8.16 -8.27 -9.01
CA ASN A 177 8.89 -8.70 -7.82
C ASN A 177 9.91 -9.80 -8.14
N GLU A 178 9.57 -10.74 -9.02
CA GLU A 178 10.53 -11.73 -9.52
C GLU A 178 11.68 -11.10 -10.32
N LYS A 179 11.40 -10.08 -11.13
CA LYS A 179 12.45 -9.33 -11.82
C LYS A 179 13.39 -8.64 -10.81
N LYS A 180 12.85 -7.90 -9.84
CA LYS A 180 13.63 -7.24 -8.78
C LYS A 180 14.51 -8.24 -8.02
N LYS A 181 13.96 -9.42 -7.69
CA LYS A 181 14.70 -10.51 -7.04
C LYS A 181 15.88 -10.99 -7.89
N LYS A 182 15.69 -11.20 -9.19
CA LYS A 182 16.78 -11.59 -10.11
C LYS A 182 17.86 -10.51 -10.23
N ASP A 183 17.45 -9.25 -10.35
CA ASP A 183 18.38 -8.12 -10.45
C ASP A 183 19.23 -7.98 -9.18
N MET A 184 18.62 -8.16 -8.00
CA MET A 184 19.34 -8.17 -6.72
C MET A 184 20.33 -9.33 -6.61
N ILE A 185 19.95 -10.54 -7.05
CA ILE A 185 20.86 -11.70 -7.09
C ILE A 185 22.05 -11.44 -8.03
N ARG A 186 21.82 -10.82 -9.19
CA ARG A 186 22.90 -10.47 -10.14
C ARG A 186 23.88 -9.46 -9.55
N GLN A 187 23.36 -8.42 -8.89
CA GLN A 187 24.19 -7.43 -8.19
C GLN A 187 25.04 -8.06 -7.08
N LEU A 188 24.48 -8.99 -6.31
CA LEU A 188 25.21 -9.70 -5.25
C LEU A 188 26.31 -10.62 -5.79
N HIS A 189 26.12 -11.21 -6.97
CA HIS A 189 27.12 -12.08 -7.60
C HIS A 189 28.12 -11.36 -8.53
N GLY A 190 28.08 -10.02 -8.59
CA GLY A 190 29.02 -9.22 -9.40
C GLY A 190 28.91 -9.45 -10.92
N ILE A 191 27.79 -10.01 -11.40
CA ILE A 191 27.57 -10.24 -12.83
C ILE A 191 26.97 -8.96 -13.43
N THR A 192 27.83 -8.03 -13.79
CA THR A 192 27.49 -6.85 -14.59
C THR A 192 27.78 -7.18 -16.05
N GLN A 193 26.76 -7.12 -16.92
CA GLN A 193 26.97 -7.11 -18.37
C GLN A 193 27.52 -5.75 -18.81
#